data_AF-A0A0A8VLF3-F1
#
_entry.id   AF-A0A0A8VLF3-F1
#
_cell.length_a   1.000
_cell.length_b   1.000
_cell.length_c   1.000
_cell.angle_alpha   90.00
_cell.angle_beta   90.00
_cell.angle_gamma   90.00
#
_symmetry.space_group_name_H-M   'P 1'
#
loop_
_entity.id
_entity.type
_entity.pdbx_description
1 polymer ?
#
loop_
_entity_poly.entity_id
_entity_poly.type
_entity_poly.pdbx_seq_one_letter_code
_entity_poly.pdbx_strand_id
1 'polypeptide(L)'
;MDLAISNAAKKAKNTKASNQSDYHNIFEESLNQQMGSFGHIITTNNNFMLEVKFSDSLSDLITDNYYYNADNHPIGIYRLNYSYQPIFIPISSSWANSLLSREVIFVQEYERSLFKA
;
A
#
# COMPACT_ATOMS: atom_id res chain seq x y z
N MET A 1 -9.85 -3.41 7.74
CA MET A 1 -8.47 -3.12 7.32
C MET A 1 -8.31 -3.30 5.82
N ASP A 2 -8.52 -4.51 5.31
CA ASP A 2 -8.30 -4.81 3.89
C ASP A 2 -9.14 -3.95 2.95
N LEU A 3 -10.38 -3.61 3.35
CA LEU A 3 -11.23 -2.65 2.64
C LEU A 3 -10.61 -1.24 2.59
N ALA A 4 -10.05 -0.76 3.70
CA ALA A 4 -9.43 0.56 3.78
C ALA A 4 -8.20 0.65 2.86
N ILE A 5 -7.36 -0.40 2.89
CA ILE A 5 -6.18 -0.51 2.02
C ILE A 5 -6.60 -0.60 0.55
N SER A 6 -7.59 -1.43 0.23
CA SER A 6 -8.10 -1.57 -1.14
C SER A 6 -8.68 -0.27 -1.67
N ASN A 7 -9.45 0.46 -0.86
CA ASN A 7 -10.01 1.76 -1.22
C ASN A 7 -8.92 2.82 -1.39
N ALA A 8 -7.93 2.84 -0.50
CA ALA A 8 -6.81 3.77 -0.58
C ALA A 8 -5.95 3.53 -1.83
N ALA A 9 -5.61 2.28 -2.11
CA ALA A 9 -4.87 1.90 -3.31
C ALA A 9 -5.67 2.18 -4.59
N LYS A 10 -6.99 1.92 -4.58
CA LYS A 10 -7.88 2.28 -5.69
C LYS A 10 -7.93 3.80 -5.93
N LYS A 11 -7.97 4.61 -4.87
CA LYS A 11 -7.92 6.08 -4.97
C LYS A 11 -6.59 6.52 -5.57
N ALA A 12 -5.47 6.02 -5.04
CA ALA A 12 -4.12 6.33 -5.53
C ALA A 12 -3.96 6.00 -7.02
N LYS A 13 -4.35 4.79 -7.45
CA LYS A 13 -4.26 4.36 -8.85
C LYS A 13 -5.08 5.23 -9.81
N ASN A 14 -6.24 5.71 -9.36
CA ASN A 14 -7.15 6.48 -10.21
C ASN A 14 -6.79 7.97 -10.28
N THR A 15 -5.94 8.46 -9.38
CA THR A 15 -5.42 9.81 -9.43
C THR A 15 -4.14 9.79 -10.26
N LYS A 16 -4.20 10.31 -11.50
CA LYS A 16 -3.03 10.40 -12.38
C LYS A 16 -1.93 11.21 -11.68
N ALA A 17 -0.90 10.52 -11.20
CA ALA A 17 0.23 11.09 -10.50
C ALA A 17 1.52 10.81 -11.28
N SER A 18 2.48 11.73 -11.21
CA SER A 18 3.65 11.74 -12.10
C SER A 18 4.88 11.05 -11.50
N ASN A 19 4.86 10.69 -10.22
CA ASN A 19 5.99 10.07 -9.53
C ASN A 19 5.52 9.26 -8.31
N GLN A 20 6.43 8.43 -7.77
CA GLN A 20 6.18 7.58 -6.60
C GLN A 20 5.66 8.34 -5.39
N SER A 21 6.27 9.49 -5.09
CA SER A 21 6.02 10.27 -3.89
C SER A 21 4.56 10.72 -3.87
N ASP A 22 4.04 11.13 -5.03
CA ASP A 22 2.65 11.52 -5.18
C ASP A 22 1.71 10.33 -4.94
N TYR A 23 1.98 9.15 -5.51
CA TYR A 23 1.19 7.94 -5.24
C TYR A 23 1.25 7.52 -3.76
N HIS A 24 2.43 7.62 -3.15
CA HIS A 24 2.65 7.34 -1.74
C HIS A 24 1.82 8.29 -0.86
N ASN A 25 1.89 9.59 -1.11
CA ASN A 25 1.16 10.61 -0.36
C ASN A 25 -0.36 10.42 -0.50
N ILE A 26 -0.86 10.15 -1.71
CA ILE A 26 -2.29 9.91 -1.95
C ILE A 26 -2.75 8.63 -1.25
N PHE A 27 -1.93 7.57 -1.30
CA PHE A 27 -2.21 6.31 -0.63
C PHE A 27 -2.25 6.49 0.89
N GLU A 28 -1.25 7.18 1.46
CA GLU A 28 -1.17 7.49 2.89
C GLU A 28 -2.35 8.35 3.36
N GLU A 29 -2.64 9.45 2.65
CA GLU A 29 -3.75 10.33 2.99
C GLU A 29 -5.10 9.58 2.93
N SER A 30 -5.30 8.79 1.87
CA SER A 30 -6.53 8.01 1.72
C SER A 30 -6.66 6.91 2.76
N LEU A 31 -5.56 6.27 3.13
CA LEU A 31 -5.55 5.23 4.15
C LEU A 31 -5.90 5.84 5.51
N ASN A 32 -5.29 6.97 5.86
CA ASN A 32 -5.58 7.72 7.09
C ASN A 32 -7.06 8.15 7.16
N GLN A 33 -7.65 8.62 6.05
CA GLN A 33 -9.07 8.94 5.97
C GLN A 33 -9.98 7.72 6.19
N GLN A 34 -9.62 6.56 5.61
CA GLN A 34 -10.42 5.33 5.71
C GLN A 34 -10.29 4.65 7.08
N MET A 35 -9.14 4.77 7.73
CA MET A 35 -8.88 4.15 9.02
C MET A 35 -9.46 4.94 10.20
N GLY A 36 -9.72 6.25 10.04
CA GLY A 36 -10.28 7.09 11.10
C GLY A 36 -9.50 6.97 12.42
N SER A 37 -10.23 6.81 13.53
CA SER A 37 -9.63 6.63 14.87
C SER A 37 -8.79 5.35 15.01
N PHE A 38 -9.04 4.33 14.18
CA PHE A 38 -8.24 3.10 14.16
C PHE A 38 -6.85 3.34 13.55
N GLY A 39 -6.74 4.30 12.62
CA GLY A 39 -5.48 4.73 12.03
C GLY A 39 -4.59 5.37 13.09
N HIS A 40 -5.17 6.24 13.93
CA HIS A 40 -4.44 6.86 15.04
C HIS A 40 -3.75 5.81 15.93
N ILE A 41 -4.45 4.73 16.30
CA ILE A 41 -3.87 3.65 17.13
C ILE A 41 -2.63 3.00 16.49
N ILE A 42 -2.60 2.89 15.16
CA ILE A 42 -1.50 2.25 14.41
C ILE A 42 -0.37 3.27 14.15
N THR A 43 -0.71 4.55 13.94
CA THR A 43 0.23 5.61 13.60
C THR A 43 0.92 6.24 14.81
N THR A 44 0.29 6.27 16.00
CA THR A 44 0.87 6.89 17.22
C THR A 44 2.20 6.27 17.64
N ASN A 45 2.47 5.02 17.27
CA ASN A 45 3.73 4.35 17.60
C ASN A 45 4.79 4.44 16.49
N ASN A 46 4.54 5.16 15.38
CA ASN A 46 5.40 5.17 14.18
C ASN A 46 5.75 3.77 13.64
N ASN A 47 4.93 2.77 13.97
CA ASN A 47 5.22 1.37 13.69
C ASN A 47 4.64 0.90 12.37
N PHE A 48 4.36 1.82 11.43
CA PHE A 48 3.84 1.49 10.11
C PHE A 48 4.77 1.99 9.01
N MET A 49 4.88 1.21 7.95
CA MET A 49 5.64 1.53 6.75
C MET A 49 4.73 1.30 5.55
N LEU A 50 4.51 2.37 4.79
CA LEU A 50 3.82 2.33 3.52
C LEU A 50 4.83 2.22 2.39
N GLU A 51 4.45 1.48 1.37
CA GLU A 51 5.29 1.31 0.20
C GLU A 51 4.42 1.26 -1.05
N VAL A 52 4.84 2.01 -2.06
CA VAL A 52 4.27 1.98 -3.39
C VAL A 52 5.39 1.64 -4.36
N LYS A 53 5.19 0.57 -5.11
CA LYS A 53 6.13 0.01 -6.09
C LYS A 53 5.40 -0.36 -7.36
N PHE A 54 6.15 -0.53 -8.43
CA PHE A 54 5.62 -0.87 -9.74
C PHE A 54 6.37 -2.03 -10.37
N SER A 55 5.73 -2.71 -11.32
CA SER A 55 6.30 -3.87 -12.01
C SER A 55 5.74 -4.00 -13.42
N ASP A 56 6.51 -4.63 -14.32
CA ASP A 56 6.12 -4.84 -15.72
C ASP A 56 5.31 -6.11 -15.92
N SER A 57 5.58 -7.13 -15.12
CA SER A 57 5.00 -8.46 -15.28
C SER A 57 4.78 -9.17 -13.96
N LEU A 58 3.97 -10.23 -13.98
CA LEU A 58 3.82 -11.11 -12.82
C LEU A 58 5.14 -11.81 -12.47
N SER A 59 5.98 -12.11 -13.47
CA SER A 59 7.30 -12.70 -13.25
C SER A 59 8.20 -11.75 -12.47
N ASP A 60 8.24 -10.48 -12.86
CA ASP A 60 9.01 -9.44 -12.16
C ASP A 60 8.56 -9.32 -10.70
N LEU A 61 7.24 -9.33 -10.45
CA LEU A 61 6.67 -9.32 -9.11
C LEU A 61 7.12 -10.51 -8.26
N ILE A 62 7.14 -11.73 -8.82
CA ILE A 62 7.58 -12.94 -8.09
C ILE A 62 9.09 -12.88 -7.79
N THR A 63 9.88 -12.24 -8.65
CA THR A 63 11.33 -12.09 -8.48
C THR A 63 11.75 -10.84 -7.71
N ASP A 64 10.79 -10.10 -7.15
CA ASP A 64 11.02 -8.82 -6.46
C ASP A 64 11.73 -7.75 -7.34
N ASN A 65 11.51 -7.81 -8.65
CA ASN A 65 11.98 -6.80 -9.60
C ASN A 65 10.96 -5.65 -9.68
N TYR A 66 11.30 -4.56 -9.00
CA TYR A 66 10.40 -3.43 -8.80
C TYR A 66 10.98 -2.11 -9.32
N TYR A 67 10.06 -1.25 -9.73
CA TYR A 67 10.31 0.12 -10.12
C TYR A 67 9.66 1.08 -9.13
N TYR A 68 10.26 2.26 -9.01
CA TYR A 68 9.75 3.33 -8.17
C TYR A 68 8.95 4.35 -8.97
N ASN A 69 9.12 4.40 -10.29
CA ASN A 69 8.26 5.21 -11.15
C ASN A 69 7.03 4.38 -11.60
N ALA A 70 5.89 5.03 -11.77
CA ALA A 70 4.68 4.44 -12.33
C ALA A 70 4.70 4.40 -13.86
N ASP A 71 5.46 5.31 -14.50
CA ASP A 71 5.47 5.49 -15.96
C ASP A 71 5.82 4.18 -16.68
N ASN A 72 4.99 3.78 -17.65
CA ASN A 72 5.12 2.56 -18.44
C ASN A 72 5.08 1.24 -17.64
N HIS A 73 4.80 1.25 -16.34
CA HIS A 73 4.75 0.06 -15.51
C HIS A 73 3.28 -0.34 -15.23
N PRO A 74 2.72 -1.36 -15.89
CA PRO A 74 1.29 -1.68 -15.82
C PRO A 74 0.81 -2.25 -14.49
N ILE A 75 1.70 -2.64 -13.57
CA ILE A 75 1.32 -3.24 -12.28
C ILE A 75 1.76 -2.31 -11.15
N GLY A 76 0.81 -1.89 -10.32
CA GLY A 76 1.06 -1.15 -9.08
C GLY A 76 0.89 -2.02 -7.85
N ILE A 77 1.84 -1.95 -6.92
CA ILE A 77 1.88 -2.68 -5.67
C ILE A 77 1.79 -1.67 -4.52
N TYR A 78 0.77 -1.81 -3.68
CA TYR A 78 0.53 -0.96 -2.52
C TYR A 78 0.61 -1.81 -1.25
N ARG A 79 1.62 -1.57 -0.42
CA ARG A 79 1.91 -2.39 0.76
C ARG A 79 1.87 -1.55 2.03
N LEU A 80 1.23 -2.10 3.06
CA LEU A 80 1.22 -1.60 4.43
C LEU A 80 1.85 -2.66 5.33
N ASN A 81 2.95 -2.31 5.97
CA ASN A 81 3.54 -3.10 7.04
C ASN A 81 3.28 -2.39 8.36
N TYR A 82 2.81 -3.10 9.39
CA TYR A 82 2.58 -2.51 10.70
C TYR A 82 2.78 -3.50 11.83
N SER A 83 3.27 -3.02 12.97
CA SER A 83 3.34 -3.83 14.20
C SER A 83 2.00 -3.76 14.93
N TYR A 84 1.29 -4.89 14.98
CA TYR A 84 0.04 -5.00 15.73
C TYR A 84 0.32 -5.38 17.17
N GLN A 85 -0.22 -4.60 18.10
CA GLN A 85 -0.25 -4.90 19.53
C GLN A 85 -1.71 -5.06 19.98
N PRO A 86 -2.13 -6.25 20.44
CA PRO A 86 -3.46 -6.45 21.01
C PRO A 86 -3.65 -5.62 22.27
N ILE A 87 -4.79 -4.92 22.36
CA ILE A 87 -5.09 -4.01 23.49
C ILE A 87 -5.86 -4.75 24.62
N PHE A 88 -6.47 -5.91 24.34
CA PHE A 88 -7.42 -6.58 25.23
C PHE A 88 -7.14 -8.07 25.49
N ILE A 89 -5.91 -8.54 25.32
CA ILE A 89 -5.59 -9.96 25.57
C ILE A 89 -4.67 -10.07 26.81
N PRO A 90 -5.03 -10.85 27.84
CA PRO A 90 -4.23 -11.04 29.06
C PRO A 90 -3.04 -11.99 28.82
N ILE A 91 -2.33 -11.82 27.71
CA ILE A 91 -1.10 -12.54 27.38
C ILE A 91 0.07 -11.55 27.41
N SER A 92 1.27 -12.02 27.77
CA SER A 92 2.44 -11.13 27.84
C SER A 92 2.65 -10.42 26.50
N SER A 93 2.78 -9.09 26.54
CA SER A 93 3.01 -8.23 25.37
C SER A 93 4.18 -8.69 24.48
N SER A 94 5.15 -9.42 25.05
CA SER A 94 6.27 -10.05 24.35
C SER A 94 5.89 -11.11 23.31
N TRP A 95 4.71 -11.74 23.40
CA TRP A 95 4.21 -12.71 22.41
C TRP A 95 3.21 -12.10 21.41
N ALA A 96 2.85 -10.84 21.63
CA ALA A 96 1.69 -10.22 21.02
C ALA A 96 2.06 -9.22 19.91
N ASN A 97 3.35 -8.86 19.80
CA ASN A 97 3.84 -7.97 18.76
C ASN A 97 4.10 -8.76 17.47
N SER A 98 3.16 -8.70 16.55
CA SER A 98 3.29 -9.32 15.22
C SER A 98 3.47 -8.24 14.16
N LEU A 99 4.51 -8.38 13.34
CA LEU A 99 4.63 -7.61 12.11
C LEU A 99 3.63 -8.17 11.09
N LEU A 100 2.61 -7.38 10.79
CA LEU A 100 1.60 -7.74 9.80
C LEU A 100 1.88 -6.97 8.52
N SER A 101 1.87 -7.69 7.40
CA SER A 101 1.90 -7.10 6.07
C SER A 101 0.55 -7.27 5.40
N ARG A 102 0.14 -6.24 4.67
CA ARG A 102 -1.04 -6.22 3.82
C ARG A 102 -0.65 -5.59 2.49
N GLU A 103 -0.94 -6.29 1.42
CA GLU A 103 -0.57 -5.88 0.07
C GLU A 103 -1.77 -5.98 -0.85
N VAL A 104 -1.91 -5.00 -1.74
CA VAL A 104 -2.88 -5.03 -2.81
C VAL A 104 -2.18 -4.71 -4.12
N ILE A 105 -2.40 -5.56 -5.12
CA ILE A 105 -1.82 -5.45 -6.45
C ILE A 105 -2.93 -5.01 -7.41
N PHE A 106 -2.64 -4.00 -8.24
CA PHE A 106 -3.56 -3.51 -9.25
C PHE A 106 -2.92 -3.44 -10.62
N VAL A 107 -3.72 -3.71 -11.65
CA VAL A 107 -3.38 -3.33 -13.03
C VAL A 107 -3.75 -1.85 -13.26
N GLN A 108 -2.78 -1.10 -13.79
CA GLN A 108 -2.87 0.30 -14.18
C GLN A 108 -3.32 0.39 -15.64
N GLU A 109 -4.59 0.73 -15.87
CA GLU A 109 -5.16 0.75 -17.22
C GLU A 109 -4.74 1.98 -18.05
N TYR A 110 -4.37 3.08 -17.39
CA TYR A 110 -3.98 4.33 -18.06
C TYR A 110 -2.68 4.18 -18.87
N GLU A 111 -1.66 3.51 -18.32
CA GLU A 111 -0.41 3.23 -19.01
C GLU A 111 -0.59 2.25 -20.18
N ARG A 112 -1.61 1.38 -20.12
CA ARG A 112 -1.93 0.46 -21.21
C ARG A 112 -2.57 1.16 -22.42
N SER A 113 -3.21 2.31 -22.20
CA SER A 113 -3.89 3.07 -23.28
C SER A 113 -2.93 3.77 -24.24
N LEU A 114 -1.67 3.99 -23.84
CA LEU A 114 -0.60 4.47 -24.71
C LEU A 114 -0.10 3.40 -25.70
N PHE A 115 -0.52 2.13 -25.52
CA PHE A 115 -0.18 1.00 -26.39
C PHE A 115 -1.31 0.60 -27.34
N LYS A 116 -2.26 1.49 -27.64
CA LYS A 116 -3.16 1.29 -28.80
C LYS A 116 -2.41 1.66 -30.08
N ALA A 117 -2.16 0.63 -30.89
CA ALA A 117 -1.62 0.66 -32.25
C ALA A 117 -2.35 1.64 -33.19
#